data_AF-G0ZJ27-F1
#
_entry.id   AF-G0ZJ27-F1
#
_cell.length_a   1.000
_cell.length_b   1.000
_cell.length_c   1.000
_cell.angle_alpha   90.00
_cell.angle_beta   90.00
_cell.angle_gamma   90.00
#
_symmetry.space_group_name_H-M   'P 1'
#
loop_
_entity.id
_entity.type
_entity.pdbx_description
1 polymer ?
#
loop_
_entity_poly.entity_id
_entity_poly.type
_entity_poly.pdbx_seq_one_letter_code
_entity_poly.pdbx_strand_id
1 'polypeptide(L)'
;YVDNNGNRMPGNVFSVGSGSIYAYGVLDSGYRSDMSDTEAQELGRRAIYHATHRDAYSGGVVRVYHIKEDGWTKITEEDNKDLHYKYAEEKTKRSQ
;
A
#
# COMPACT_ATOMS: atom_id res chain seq x y z
N TYR A 1 -15.35 -4.87 3.22
CA TYR A 1 -14.91 -4.66 4.61
C TYR A 1 -15.91 -5.28 5.58
N VAL A 2 -15.40 -5.94 6.63
CA VAL A 2 -16.17 -6.52 7.74
C VAL A 2 -15.47 -6.17 9.05
N ASP A 3 -16.22 -5.81 10.10
CA ASP A 3 -15.65 -5.49 11.41
C ASP A 3 -16.43 -6.08 12.61
N ASN A 4 -15.92 -5.81 13.81
CA ASN A 4 -16.45 -6.31 15.07
C ASN A 4 -17.77 -5.65 15.50
N ASN A 5 -18.20 -4.57 14.85
CA ASN A 5 -19.47 -3.91 15.10
C ASN A 5 -20.60 -4.49 14.22
N GLY A 6 -20.29 -5.53 13.43
CA GLY A 6 -21.24 -6.15 12.50
C GLY A 6 -21.38 -5.40 11.18
N ASN A 7 -20.51 -4.42 10.89
CA ASN A 7 -20.54 -3.76 9.58
C ASN A 7 -20.13 -4.76 8.49
N ARG A 8 -20.85 -4.74 7.37
CA ARG A 8 -20.50 -5.49 6.15
C ARG A 8 -20.72 -4.60 4.93
N MET A 9 -19.65 -4.14 4.32
CA MET A 9 -19.71 -3.19 3.20
C MET A 9 -18.93 -3.71 1.99
N PRO A 10 -19.56 -3.78 0.79
CA PRO A 10 -18.83 -3.97 -0.46
C PRO A 10 -18.14 -2.67 -0.90
N GLY A 11 -17.07 -2.76 -1.67
CA GLY A 11 -16.31 -1.62 -2.15
C GLY A 11 -15.02 -2.04 -2.85
N ASN A 12 -14.43 -1.11 -3.60
CA ASN A 12 -13.25 -1.37 -4.44
C ASN A 12 -11.93 -1.15 -3.67
N VAL A 13 -11.91 -0.22 -2.71
CA VAL A 13 -10.71 0.17 -1.97
C VAL A 13 -11.05 0.26 -0.49
N PHE A 14 -10.21 -0.34 0.36
CA PHE A 14 -10.31 -0.29 1.81
C PHE A 14 -8.92 -0.15 2.43
N SER A 15 -8.83 0.61 3.51
CA SER A 15 -7.65 0.73 4.38
C SER A 15 -8.11 0.79 5.84
N VAL A 16 -7.45 0.03 6.70
CA VAL A 16 -7.87 -0.23 8.09
C VAL A 16 -6.67 -0.17 9.04
N GLY A 17 -6.91 0.08 10.33
CA GLY A 17 -5.86 0.25 11.34
C GLY A 17 -5.46 1.71 11.58
N SER A 18 -4.52 1.93 12.49
CA SER A 18 -4.07 3.28 12.92
C SER A 18 -3.43 4.08 11.77
N GLY A 19 -2.72 3.42 10.87
CA GLY A 19 -2.10 4.05 9.70
C GLY A 19 -3.04 4.30 8.52
N SER A 20 -4.34 3.97 8.66
CA SER A 20 -5.27 3.91 7.53
C SER A 20 -5.43 5.23 6.78
N ILE A 21 -5.49 6.35 7.50
CA ILE A 21 -5.65 7.70 6.93
C ILE A 21 -4.47 8.09 6.03
N TYR A 22 -3.25 7.65 6.37
CA TYR A 22 -2.05 7.93 5.58
C TYR A 22 -2.01 7.07 4.33
N ALA A 23 -2.42 5.80 4.44
CA ALA A 23 -2.53 4.91 3.28
C ALA A 23 -3.60 5.40 2.29
N TYR A 24 -4.76 5.86 2.76
CA TYR A 24 -5.79 6.45 1.90
C TYR A 24 -5.26 7.67 1.13
N GLY A 25 -4.51 8.56 1.79
CA GLY A 25 -3.95 9.73 1.10
C GLY A 25 -3.08 9.37 -0.12
N VAL A 26 -2.37 8.24 -0.07
CA VAL A 26 -1.60 7.74 -1.22
C VAL A 26 -2.49 7.02 -2.23
N LEU A 27 -3.37 6.12 -1.77
CA LEU A 27 -4.28 5.36 -2.62
C LEU A 27 -5.16 6.30 -3.45
N ASP A 28 -5.81 7.27 -2.82
CA ASP A 28 -6.75 8.20 -3.47
C ASP A 28 -6.05 9.10 -4.48
N SER A 29 -4.75 9.38 -4.30
CA SER A 29 -3.96 10.19 -5.23
C SER A 29 -3.53 9.43 -6.50
N GLY A 30 -3.46 8.09 -6.44
CA GLY A 30 -2.86 7.27 -7.50
C GLY A 30 -3.77 6.23 -8.12
N TYR A 31 -4.90 5.90 -7.47
CA TYR A 31 -5.79 4.84 -7.90
C TYR A 31 -6.50 5.17 -9.21
N ARG A 32 -6.46 4.22 -10.15
CA ARG A 32 -7.27 4.22 -11.37
C ARG A 32 -7.80 2.81 -11.60
N SER A 33 -8.96 2.69 -12.24
CA SER A 33 -9.56 1.38 -12.54
C SER A 33 -8.82 0.60 -13.63
N ASP A 34 -7.98 1.27 -14.42
CA ASP A 34 -7.28 0.74 -15.58
C ASP A 34 -5.77 0.55 -15.36
N MET A 35 -5.36 0.37 -14.10
CA MET A 35 -3.95 0.16 -13.76
C MET A 35 -3.45 -1.19 -14.25
N SER A 36 -2.20 -1.22 -14.72
CA SER A 36 -1.48 -2.47 -14.90
C SER A 36 -1.16 -3.12 -13.55
N ASP A 37 -0.93 -4.43 -13.56
CA ASP A 37 -0.57 -5.22 -12.37
C ASP A 37 0.58 -4.57 -11.58
N THR A 38 1.63 -4.13 -12.29
CA THR A 38 2.84 -3.55 -11.69
C THR A 38 2.58 -2.17 -11.07
N GLU A 39 1.76 -1.34 -11.71
CA GLU A 39 1.36 -0.04 -11.15
C GLU A 39 0.53 -0.23 -9.88
N ALA A 40 -0.43 -1.15 -9.88
CA ALA A 40 -1.29 -1.41 -8.73
C ALA A 40 -0.48 -1.94 -7.53
N GLN A 41 0.46 -2.86 -7.78
CA GLN A 41 1.37 -3.38 -6.77
C GLN A 41 2.26 -2.29 -6.17
N GLU A 42 2.80 -1.40 -7.01
CA GLU A 42 3.63 -0.27 -6.56
C GLU A 42 2.82 0.76 -5.78
N LEU A 43 1.59 1.07 -6.19
CA LEU A 43 0.70 1.97 -5.46
C LEU A 43 0.39 1.42 -4.06
N GLY A 44 0.01 0.14 -3.97
CA GLY A 44 -0.24 -0.52 -2.69
C GLY A 44 0.99 -0.53 -1.78
N ARG A 45 2.17 -0.84 -2.33
CA ARG A 45 3.45 -0.79 -1.61
C ARG A 45 3.75 0.60 -1.06
N ARG A 46 3.59 1.65 -1.88
CA ARG A 46 3.80 3.05 -1.47
C ARG A 46 2.80 3.49 -0.40
N ALA A 47 1.54 3.08 -0.50
CA ALA A 47 0.53 3.43 0.49
C ALA A 47 0.90 2.93 1.88
N ILE A 48 1.33 1.67 2.00
CA ILE A 48 1.77 1.10 3.28
C ILE A 48 3.08 1.74 3.73
N TYR A 49 4.07 1.90 2.85
CA TYR A 49 5.32 2.57 3.19
C TYR A 49 5.06 3.97 3.80
N HIS A 50 4.26 4.81 3.14
CA HIS A 50 3.96 6.14 3.65
C HIS A 50 3.17 6.12 4.96
N ALA A 51 2.27 5.15 5.16
CA ALA A 51 1.58 4.96 6.42
C ALA A 51 2.55 4.61 7.55
N THR A 52 3.46 3.66 7.33
CA THR A 52 4.47 3.26 8.33
C THR A 52 5.45 4.39 8.66
N HIS A 53 5.70 5.30 7.73
CA HIS A 53 6.58 6.44 7.99
C HIS A 53 5.93 7.51 8.90
N ARG A 54 4.59 7.55 8.98
CA ARG A 54 3.85 8.59 9.71
C ARG A 54 3.15 8.09 10.96
N ASP A 55 2.69 6.85 10.96
CA ASP A 55 2.00 6.23 12.10
C ASP A 55 2.99 5.44 12.97
N ALA A 56 3.14 5.84 14.23
CA ALA A 56 4.08 5.22 15.18
C ALA A 56 3.78 3.75 15.50
N TYR A 57 2.54 3.30 15.29
CA TYR A 57 2.12 1.91 15.54
C TYR A 57 2.19 1.02 14.29
N SER A 58 2.58 1.57 13.15
CA SER A 58 2.74 0.85 11.88
C SER A 58 4.22 0.75 11.50
N GLY A 59 4.70 -0.45 11.14
CA GLY A 59 6.13 -0.62 10.84
C GLY A 59 6.53 -2.02 10.38
N GLY A 60 7.84 -2.26 10.39
CA GLY A 60 8.44 -3.53 10.01
C GLY A 60 8.51 -3.74 8.49
N VAL A 61 7.71 -4.68 7.99
CA VAL A 61 7.86 -5.24 6.64
C VAL A 61 6.57 -5.08 5.85
N VAL A 62 6.67 -4.53 4.65
CA VAL A 62 5.56 -4.42 3.69
C VAL A 62 5.46 -5.70 2.90
N ARG A 63 4.28 -6.32 2.92
CA ARG A 63 3.97 -7.53 2.13
C ARG A 63 2.92 -7.19 1.08
N VAL A 64 3.23 -7.48 -0.18
CA VAL A 64 2.33 -7.24 -1.31
C VAL A 64 1.85 -8.59 -1.84
N TYR A 65 0.53 -8.74 -1.95
CA TYR A 65 -0.12 -9.91 -2.53
C TYR A 65 -1.00 -9.49 -3.70
N HIS A 66 -1.10 -10.36 -4.70
CA HIS A 66 -1.95 -10.15 -5.87
C HIS A 66 -2.91 -11.34 -6.01
N ILE A 67 -4.20 -11.06 -6.08
CA ILE A 67 -5.27 -12.06 -6.18
C ILE A 67 -5.84 -12.01 -7.62
N LYS A 68 -5.87 -13.16 -8.29
CA LYS A 68 -6.45 -13.40 -9.61
C LYS A 68 -7.42 -14.59 -9.55
N GLU A 69 -8.03 -14.94 -10.68
CA GLU A 69 -8.99 -16.05 -10.79
C GLU A 69 -8.41 -17.41 -10.37
N ASP A 70 -7.13 -17.62 -10.61
CA ASP A 70 -6.39 -18.86 -10.29
C ASP A 70 -5.83 -18.91 -8.86
N GLY A 71 -5.98 -17.83 -8.09
CA GLY A 71 -5.57 -17.76 -6.70
C GLY A 71 -4.78 -16.51 -6.36
N TRP A 72 -4.01 -16.57 -5.28
CA TRP A 72 -3.18 -15.46 -4.82
C TRP A 72 -1.70 -15.76 -4.97
N THR A 73 -0.91 -14.73 -5.25
CA THR A 73 0.55 -14.79 -5.34
C THR A 73 1.16 -13.73 -4.43
N LYS A 74 2.20 -14.11 -3.67
CA LYS A 74 3.04 -13.17 -2.93
C LYS A 74 3.98 -12.48 -3.91
N ILE A 75 3.87 -11.16 -4.02
CA ILE A 75 4.67 -10.35 -4.95
C ILE A 75 5.99 -9.94 -4.32
N THR A 76 5.94 -9.28 -3.16
CA THR A 76 7.13 -8.88 -2.41
C THR A 76 6.94 -8.94 -0.90
N GLU A 77 8.06 -8.99 -0.19
CA GLU A 77 8.19 -8.79 1.26
C GLU A 77 9.45 -7.96 1.48
N GLU A 78 9.29 -6.68 1.79
CA GLU A 78 10.37 -5.68 1.81
C GLU A 78 10.36 -4.94 3.15
N ASP A 79 11.54 -4.77 3.77
CA ASP A 79 11.67 -3.98 5.00
C ASP A 79 11.45 -2.49 4.71
N ASN A 80 10.77 -1.79 5.62
CA ASN A 80 10.49 -0.36 5.48
C ASN A 80 11.75 0.49 5.33
N LYS A 81 12.86 0.08 5.96
CA LYS A 81 14.15 0.76 5.84
C LYS A 81 14.67 0.70 4.41
N ASP A 82 14.59 -0.45 3.76
CA ASP A 82 15.07 -0.63 2.39
C ASP A 82 14.19 0.17 1.41
N LEU A 83 12.87 0.13 1.62
CA LEU A 83 11.92 0.95 0.86
C LEU A 83 12.19 2.45 1.05
N HIS A 84 12.53 2.89 2.26
CA HIS A 84 12.84 4.28 2.54
C HIS A 84 13.99 4.80 1.68
N TYR A 85 15.12 4.08 1.66
CA TYR A 85 16.27 4.49 0.86
C TYR A 85 15.99 4.39 -0.64
N LYS A 86 15.31 3.32 -1.09
CA LYS A 86 14.86 3.18 -2.49
C LYS A 86 14.07 4.41 -2.97
N TYR A 87 13.04 4.81 -2.22
CA TYR A 87 12.19 5.95 -2.63
C TYR A 87 12.88 7.30 -2.45
N ALA A 88 13.82 7.43 -1.51
CA ALA A 88 14.63 8.64 -1.37
C ALA A 88 15.56 8.84 -2.59
N GLU A 89 16.18 7.77 -3.07
CA GLU A 89 17.01 7.80 -4.29
C GLU A 89 16.19 8.14 -5.53
N GLU A 90 15.02 7.54 -5.69
CA GLU A 90 14.11 7.84 -6.81
C GLU A 90 13.68 9.32 -6.82
N LYS A 91 13.36 9.89 -5.65
CA LYS A 91 13.01 11.31 -5.52
C LYS A 91 14.16 12.21 -5.94
N THR A 92 15.39 11.85 -5.56
CA THR A 92 16.60 12.60 -5.91
C THR A 92 16.81 12.58 -7.43
N LYS A 93 16.66 11.41 -8.07
CA LYS A 93 16.77 11.27 -9.53
C LYS A 93 15.70 12.05 -10.30
N ARG A 94 14.48 12.15 -9.77
CA ARG A 94 13.38 12.94 -10.39
C ARG A 94 13.57 14.44 -10.29
N SER A 95 14.42 14.89 -9.36
CA SER A 95 14.68 16.32 -9.13
C SER A 95 15.89 16.83 -9.92
N GLN A 96 16.57 15.94 -10.67
CA GLN A 96 17.62 16.24 -11.64
C GLN A 96 17.02 16.26 -13.05
#